data_AF-A0A832PS62-F1
#
_entry.id   AF-A0A832PS62-F1
#
_cell.length_a   1.000
_cell.length_b   1.000
_cell.length_c   1.000
_cell.angle_alpha   90.00
_cell.angle_beta   90.00
_cell.angle_gamma   90.00
#
_symmetry.space_group_name_H-M   'P 1'
#
loop_
_entity.id
_entity.type
_entity.pdbx_description
1 polymer ?
#
loop_
_entity_poly.entity_id
_entity_poly.type
_entity_poly.pdbx_seq_one_letter_code
_entity_poly.pdbx_strand_id
1 'polypeptide(L)'
;MNNLQIVPVMAAVLLFTSGLAYAQKNPHFVFNPAPGAKHVVEWLERDAESKRRYVLGVLGIDDPRVIEVAIASDDESMSEMVGTSRPIKGWVAGIAMSHMDKIVISARGNEVFKVRDTFVHELAHIYLDSALEGRQVPRWFHEGFAMLVADESVADRLRSSMDASLTKSFIPLAEITNGFPSSGAQVHLAYSQSMLFFRYLNRVSSGEGIANTIKFLRNGEPFEAAFHRAFGVYPEEAFEDFKSSFSRIDSLIVVLTSAAAIWLAITLLFLFVYRRKKLRAKLKQEMWALQDQMATGWVPTETTGDQALAIDAFKGWRGSESQAAATDEESLEDKMFIVPGPKEIQ
;
A
#
# COMPACT_ATOMS: atom_id res chain seq x y z
N MET A 1 89.13 17.88 -24.31
CA MET A 1 89.01 16.66 -23.48
C MET A 1 88.20 17.03 -22.25
N ASN A 2 87.06 16.35 -22.05
CA ASN A 2 86.30 16.14 -20.79
C ASN A 2 85.77 17.40 -20.08
N ASN A 3 84.55 17.51 -19.55
CA ASN A 3 83.50 16.56 -19.18
C ASN A 3 82.17 17.35 -19.11
N LEU A 4 81.11 16.91 -19.81
CA LEU A 4 79.74 17.35 -19.52
C LEU A 4 79.18 16.44 -18.42
N GLN A 5 78.98 16.98 -17.21
CA GLN A 5 78.16 16.33 -16.18
C GLN A 5 76.70 16.71 -16.41
N ILE A 6 75.91 15.71 -16.80
CA ILE A 6 74.45 15.81 -16.87
C ILE A 6 73.93 15.60 -15.44
N VAL A 7 73.36 16.64 -14.83
CA VAL A 7 72.57 16.54 -13.60
C VAL A 7 71.14 16.15 -13.99
N PRO A 8 70.55 15.07 -13.47
CA PRO A 8 69.16 14.75 -13.75
C PRO A 8 68.27 15.64 -12.89
N VAL A 9 67.49 16.51 -13.55
CA VAL A 9 66.35 17.19 -12.92
C VAL A 9 65.28 16.13 -12.67
N MET A 10 65.14 15.70 -11.41
CA MET A 10 63.98 14.93 -10.97
C MET A 10 62.75 15.83 -11.04
N ALA A 11 61.95 15.67 -12.09
CA ALA A 11 60.60 16.19 -12.14
C ALA A 11 59.74 15.39 -11.15
N ALA A 12 59.44 15.99 -10.00
CA ALA A 12 58.40 15.51 -9.11
C ALA A 12 57.05 15.67 -9.82
N VAL A 13 56.53 14.58 -10.38
CA VAL A 13 55.14 14.51 -10.86
C VAL A 13 54.25 14.52 -9.63
N LEU A 14 53.75 15.69 -9.26
CA LEU A 14 52.63 15.84 -8.35
C LEU A 14 51.39 15.28 -9.05
N LEU A 15 51.10 14.00 -8.79
CA LEU A 15 49.80 13.40 -9.10
C LEU A 15 48.77 14.04 -8.17
N PHE A 16 48.16 15.14 -8.63
CA PHE A 16 46.83 15.52 -8.15
C PHE A 16 45.87 14.44 -8.61
N THR A 17 45.58 13.47 -7.74
CA THR A 17 44.42 12.61 -7.89
C THR A 17 43.19 13.44 -7.59
N SER A 18 42.75 14.23 -8.56
CA SER A 18 41.35 14.65 -8.62
C SER A 18 40.53 13.36 -8.64
N GLY A 19 39.66 13.19 -7.63
CA GLY A 19 38.74 12.07 -7.57
C GLY A 19 37.85 12.09 -8.80
N LEU A 20 38.24 11.35 -9.84
CA LEU A 20 37.41 11.11 -10.99
C LEU A 20 36.21 10.32 -10.49
N ALA A 21 35.09 11.01 -10.38
CA ALA A 21 33.79 10.42 -10.13
C ALA A 21 33.61 9.21 -11.05
N TYR A 22 33.26 8.08 -10.45
CA TYR A 22 32.95 6.85 -11.15
C TYR A 22 31.62 7.05 -11.88
N ALA A 23 31.65 7.71 -13.04
CA ALA A 23 30.51 7.86 -13.92
C ALA A 23 30.42 6.61 -14.79
N GLN A 24 29.48 5.72 -14.47
CA GLN A 24 29.26 4.51 -15.24
C GLN A 24 28.25 4.82 -16.37
N LYS A 25 28.63 4.51 -17.61
CA LYS A 25 27.93 4.97 -18.81
C LYS A 25 27.17 3.82 -19.49
N ASN A 26 25.86 3.99 -19.63
CA ASN A 26 24.95 3.21 -20.45
C ASN A 26 24.65 3.99 -21.74
N PRO A 27 24.28 3.37 -22.88
CA PRO A 27 23.82 4.06 -24.09
C PRO A 27 22.97 5.33 -23.85
N HIS A 28 21.95 5.28 -22.98
CA HIS A 28 21.08 6.42 -22.71
C HIS A 28 21.13 6.96 -21.27
N PHE A 29 22.10 6.51 -20.45
CA PHE A 29 22.21 6.94 -19.05
C PHE A 29 23.65 7.20 -18.61
N VAL A 30 23.83 8.26 -17.84
CA VAL A 30 25.08 8.55 -17.12
C VAL A 30 24.78 8.57 -15.63
N PHE A 31 25.27 7.58 -14.89
CA PHE A 31 25.01 7.47 -13.46
C PHE A 31 26.07 8.19 -12.62
N ASN A 32 25.62 9.09 -11.74
CA ASN A 32 26.45 9.91 -10.86
C ASN A 32 26.07 9.67 -9.38
N PRO A 33 26.56 8.60 -8.73
CA PRO A 33 26.23 8.33 -7.33
C PRO A 33 27.03 9.18 -6.34
N ALA A 34 26.38 9.61 -5.26
CA ALA A 34 27.04 10.11 -4.06
C ALA A 34 27.90 9.00 -3.41
N PRO A 35 28.89 9.37 -2.58
CA PRO A 35 29.62 8.40 -1.77
C PRO A 35 28.67 7.48 -0.99
N GLY A 36 28.84 6.16 -1.11
CA GLY A 36 27.97 5.15 -0.46
C GLY A 36 26.79 4.65 -1.31
N ALA A 37 26.41 5.36 -2.38
CA ALA A 37 25.29 4.98 -3.24
C ALA A 37 25.68 4.11 -4.46
N LYS A 38 26.94 3.69 -4.58
CA LYS A 38 27.43 2.90 -5.74
C LYS A 38 26.65 1.61 -5.99
N HIS A 39 26.30 0.89 -4.92
CA HIS A 39 25.54 -0.34 -5.01
C HIS A 39 24.16 -0.14 -5.67
N VAL A 40 23.59 1.06 -5.57
CA VAL A 40 22.30 1.41 -6.19
C VAL A 40 22.41 1.49 -7.71
N VAL A 41 23.54 2.02 -8.22
CA VAL A 41 23.82 2.10 -9.66
C VAL A 41 23.81 0.71 -10.28
N GLU A 42 24.47 -0.26 -9.66
CA GLU A 42 24.56 -1.63 -10.18
C GLU A 42 23.18 -2.30 -10.35
N TRP A 43 22.20 -1.91 -9.54
CA TRP A 43 20.82 -2.40 -9.66
C TRP A 43 20.06 -1.69 -10.77
N LEU A 44 20.17 -0.35 -10.83
CA LEU A 44 19.48 0.45 -11.84
C LEU A 44 19.98 0.13 -13.25
N GLU A 45 21.28 -0.02 -13.43
CA GLU A 45 21.89 -0.26 -14.75
C GLU A 45 21.37 -1.50 -15.46
N ARG A 46 21.11 -2.58 -14.71
CA ARG A 46 20.61 -3.84 -15.28
C ARG A 46 19.26 -3.66 -15.96
N ASP A 47 18.43 -2.80 -15.37
CA ASP A 47 17.03 -2.62 -15.79
C ASP A 47 16.81 -1.34 -16.60
N ALA A 48 17.73 -0.37 -16.55
CA ALA A 48 17.52 0.99 -17.03
C ALA A 48 17.06 1.05 -18.48
N GLU A 49 17.74 0.36 -19.39
CA GLU A 49 17.38 0.33 -20.82
C GLU A 49 16.07 -0.42 -21.08
N SER A 50 15.77 -1.46 -20.29
CA SER A 50 14.50 -2.14 -20.41
C SER A 50 13.34 -1.26 -19.94
N LYS A 51 13.56 -0.49 -18.86
CA LYS A 51 12.56 0.45 -18.33
C LYS A 51 12.38 1.64 -19.24
N ARG A 52 13.46 2.21 -19.79
CA ARG A 52 13.39 3.22 -20.84
C ARG A 52 12.51 2.77 -22.01
N ARG A 53 12.80 1.60 -22.59
CA ARG A 53 12.01 1.05 -23.71
C ARG A 53 10.55 0.83 -23.34
N TYR A 54 10.28 0.41 -22.10
CA TYR A 54 8.91 0.26 -21.62
C TYR A 54 8.16 1.60 -21.59
N VAL A 55 8.74 2.65 -20.97
CA VAL A 55 8.10 3.98 -20.89
C VAL A 55 7.88 4.58 -22.28
N LEU A 56 8.90 4.52 -23.15
CA LEU A 56 8.80 4.99 -24.54
C LEU A 56 7.75 4.21 -25.33
N GLY A 57 7.67 2.89 -25.12
CA GLY A 57 6.68 2.02 -25.75
C GLY A 57 5.24 2.35 -25.32
N VAL A 58 5.03 2.69 -24.04
CA VAL A 58 3.72 3.16 -23.54
C VAL A 58 3.31 4.47 -24.22
N LEU A 59 4.26 5.39 -24.42
CA LEU A 59 4.00 6.68 -25.05
C LEU A 59 3.97 6.63 -26.59
N GLY A 60 4.48 5.56 -27.20
CA GLY A 60 4.60 5.42 -28.64
C GLY A 60 5.55 6.45 -29.27
N ILE A 61 6.58 6.89 -28.53
CA ILE A 61 7.58 7.85 -29.01
C ILE A 61 8.97 7.22 -29.04
N ASP A 62 9.87 7.85 -29.79
CA ASP A 62 11.31 7.60 -29.70
C ASP A 62 11.99 8.87 -29.20
N ASP A 63 12.96 8.71 -28.29
CA ASP A 63 13.69 9.81 -27.69
C ASP A 63 15.13 9.39 -27.39
N PRO A 64 16.11 9.78 -28.23
CA PRO A 64 17.49 9.29 -28.15
C PRO A 64 18.32 9.99 -27.07
N ARG A 65 17.73 10.86 -26.24
CA ARG A 65 18.47 11.62 -25.23
C ARG A 65 19.22 10.71 -24.26
N VAL A 66 20.33 11.23 -23.76
CA VAL A 66 21.11 10.63 -22.67
C VAL A 66 20.74 11.35 -21.38
N ILE A 67 20.26 10.61 -20.38
CA ILE A 67 19.79 11.15 -19.11
C ILE A 67 20.87 11.01 -18.05
N GLU A 68 21.20 12.09 -17.36
CA GLU A 68 21.99 12.05 -16.14
C GLU A 68 21.13 11.52 -14.99
N VAL A 69 21.61 10.51 -14.27
CA VAL A 69 20.95 9.94 -13.10
C VAL A 69 21.84 10.13 -11.88
N ALA A 70 21.57 11.17 -11.11
CA ALA A 70 22.27 11.48 -9.88
C ALA A 70 21.62 10.74 -8.70
N ILE A 71 22.40 10.08 -7.85
CA ILE A 71 21.88 9.28 -6.73
C ILE A 71 22.40 9.87 -5.43
N ALA A 72 21.52 10.49 -4.65
CA ALA A 72 21.83 11.14 -3.38
C ALA A 72 21.83 10.14 -2.23
N SER A 73 22.78 10.28 -1.30
CA SER A 73 22.87 9.45 -0.08
C SER A 73 22.07 10.03 1.09
N ASP A 74 21.77 11.33 1.04
CA ASP A 74 21.20 12.13 2.12
C ASP A 74 20.55 13.43 1.56
N ASP A 75 19.88 14.19 2.44
CA ASP A 75 19.14 15.40 2.06
C ASP A 75 20.05 16.52 1.51
N GLU A 76 21.28 16.59 2.00
CA GLU A 76 22.27 17.60 1.60
C GLU A 76 22.75 17.32 0.18
N SER A 77 23.22 16.10 -0.07
CA SER A 77 23.61 15.66 -1.43
C SER A 77 22.45 15.74 -2.41
N MET A 78 21.20 15.47 -1.99
CA MET A 78 20.03 15.64 -2.85
C MET A 78 19.81 17.11 -3.22
N SER A 79 19.91 18.02 -2.26
CA SER A 79 19.73 19.46 -2.50
C SER A 79 20.85 20.02 -3.40
N GLU A 80 22.09 19.57 -3.19
CA GLU A 80 23.24 19.90 -4.03
C GLU A 80 23.08 19.38 -5.47
N MET A 81 22.70 18.11 -5.64
CA MET A 81 22.51 17.49 -6.96
C MET A 81 21.37 18.12 -7.75
N VAL A 82 20.31 18.56 -7.07
CA VAL A 82 19.21 19.34 -7.68
C VAL A 82 19.64 20.77 -8.00
N GLY A 83 20.67 21.30 -7.33
CA GLY A 83 21.14 22.67 -7.50
C GLY A 83 20.27 23.71 -6.78
N THR A 84 19.64 23.32 -5.67
CA THR A 84 18.78 24.22 -4.86
C THR A 84 19.44 24.57 -3.53
N SER A 85 19.34 25.83 -3.12
CA SER A 85 19.71 26.29 -1.77
C SER A 85 18.64 25.99 -0.72
N ARG A 86 17.41 25.66 -1.15
CA ARG A 86 16.31 25.28 -0.25
C ARG A 86 16.38 23.79 0.04
N PRO A 87 16.32 23.37 1.32
CA PRO A 87 16.33 21.95 1.67
C PRO A 87 15.18 21.20 0.99
N ILE A 88 15.50 20.11 0.31
CA ILE A 88 14.51 19.16 -0.20
C ILE A 88 13.90 18.42 1.00
N LYS A 89 12.56 18.29 1.02
CA LYS A 89 11.86 17.61 2.11
C LYS A 89 12.15 16.11 2.09
N GLY A 90 12.35 15.50 3.26
CA GLY A 90 12.69 14.09 3.42
C GLY A 90 11.69 13.04 2.89
N TRP A 91 10.50 13.45 2.41
CA TRP A 91 9.54 12.55 1.76
C TRP A 91 9.67 12.51 0.24
N VAL A 92 10.48 13.39 -0.36
CA VAL A 92 10.74 13.41 -1.80
C VAL A 92 11.77 12.32 -2.12
N ALA A 93 11.34 11.28 -2.82
CA ALA A 93 12.19 10.15 -3.19
C ALA A 93 12.94 10.37 -4.52
N GLY A 94 12.42 11.22 -5.40
CA GLY A 94 13.01 11.52 -6.71
C GLY A 94 12.53 12.86 -7.26
N ILE A 95 13.31 13.41 -8.20
CA ILE A 95 13.00 14.64 -8.95
C ILE A 95 13.48 14.49 -10.39
N ALA A 96 12.56 14.58 -11.34
CA ALA A 96 12.82 14.74 -12.76
C ALA A 96 13.00 16.22 -13.15
N MET A 97 14.06 16.51 -13.89
CA MET A 97 14.39 17.82 -14.41
C MET A 97 14.53 17.72 -15.93
N SER A 98 13.40 17.58 -16.63
CA SER A 98 13.33 17.25 -18.07
C SER A 98 14.10 18.22 -18.97
N HIS A 99 14.20 19.50 -18.57
CA HIS A 99 14.94 20.54 -19.31
C HIS A 99 16.47 20.45 -19.16
N MET A 100 16.95 19.65 -18.21
CA MET A 100 18.38 19.37 -18.00
C MET A 100 18.75 17.92 -18.37
N ASP A 101 17.80 17.14 -18.89
CA ASP A 101 17.95 15.69 -19.09
C ASP A 101 18.48 15.00 -17.83
N LYS A 102 17.97 15.40 -16.66
CA LYS A 102 18.49 14.96 -15.36
C LYS A 102 17.40 14.38 -14.47
N ILE A 103 17.75 13.30 -13.79
CA ILE A 103 16.98 12.71 -12.70
C ILE A 103 17.86 12.74 -11.45
N VAL A 104 17.29 13.16 -10.32
CA VAL A 104 17.91 13.01 -9.00
C VAL A 104 17.08 12.04 -8.17
N ILE A 105 17.68 10.96 -7.69
CA ILE A 105 17.01 9.95 -6.87
C ILE A 105 17.65 9.89 -5.49
N SER A 106 16.81 9.74 -4.49
CA SER A 106 17.25 9.52 -3.12
C SER A 106 17.45 8.04 -2.82
N ALA A 107 18.59 7.71 -2.22
CA ALA A 107 18.94 6.38 -1.73
C ALA A 107 19.02 6.34 -0.19
N ARG A 108 18.17 7.11 0.50
CA ARG A 108 18.16 7.18 1.97
C ARG A 108 17.40 5.99 2.57
N GLY A 109 18.02 5.32 3.55
CA GLY A 109 17.35 4.30 4.36
C GLY A 109 16.60 3.24 3.52
N ASN A 110 15.28 3.18 3.66
CA ASN A 110 14.45 2.20 2.94
C ASN A 110 14.15 2.58 1.47
N GLU A 111 14.46 3.80 1.02
CA GLU A 111 14.25 4.24 -0.37
C GLU A 111 15.13 3.45 -1.35
N VAL A 112 16.27 2.93 -0.88
CA VAL A 112 17.13 2.01 -1.65
C VAL A 112 16.33 0.83 -2.23
N PHE A 113 15.37 0.30 -1.47
CA PHE A 113 14.54 -0.83 -1.92
C PHE A 113 13.45 -0.45 -2.93
N LYS A 114 13.18 0.86 -3.09
CA LYS A 114 12.17 1.41 -4.01
C LYS A 114 12.78 2.19 -5.16
N VAL A 115 14.11 2.30 -5.21
CA VAL A 115 14.84 3.11 -6.18
C VAL A 115 14.43 2.82 -7.63
N ARG A 116 14.12 1.55 -7.95
CA ARG A 116 13.69 1.14 -9.28
C ARG A 116 12.34 1.74 -9.66
N ASP A 117 11.39 1.71 -8.74
CA ASP A 117 10.05 2.23 -8.99
C ASP A 117 10.09 3.76 -9.08
N THR A 118 10.86 4.40 -8.20
CA THR A 118 11.17 5.84 -8.28
C THR A 118 11.84 6.21 -9.60
N PHE A 119 12.84 5.45 -10.05
CA PHE A 119 13.48 5.70 -11.35
C PHE A 119 12.51 5.63 -12.52
N VAL A 120 11.62 4.63 -12.55
CA VAL A 120 10.59 4.53 -13.59
C VAL A 120 9.60 5.69 -13.52
N HIS A 121 9.23 6.13 -12.31
CA HIS A 121 8.39 7.30 -12.09
C HIS A 121 9.04 8.57 -12.66
N GLU A 122 10.30 8.84 -12.32
CA GLU A 122 11.01 10.03 -12.82
C GLU A 122 11.26 9.96 -14.34
N LEU A 123 11.50 8.77 -14.90
CA LEU A 123 11.58 8.60 -16.36
C LEU A 123 10.25 8.91 -17.05
N ALA A 124 9.13 8.51 -16.44
CA ALA A 124 7.82 8.78 -16.99
C ALA A 124 7.56 10.29 -17.09
N HIS A 125 8.03 11.09 -16.13
CA HIS A 125 7.98 12.55 -16.24
C HIS A 125 8.78 13.09 -17.43
N ILE A 126 10.06 12.69 -17.56
CA ILE A 126 10.93 13.17 -18.66
C ILE A 126 10.31 12.84 -20.01
N TYR A 127 9.92 11.59 -20.23
CA TYR A 127 9.41 11.18 -21.54
C TYR A 127 7.98 11.62 -21.80
N LEU A 128 7.15 11.83 -20.76
CA LEU A 128 5.86 12.49 -20.95
C LEU A 128 6.07 13.92 -21.44
N ASP A 129 7.01 14.68 -20.86
CA ASP A 129 7.32 16.03 -21.32
C ASP A 129 7.83 16.03 -22.77
N SER A 130 8.64 15.03 -23.16
CA SER A 130 9.02 14.82 -24.56
C SER A 130 7.81 14.56 -25.46
N ALA A 131 6.90 13.67 -25.05
CA ALA A 131 5.69 13.34 -25.79
C ALA A 131 4.76 14.53 -25.93
N LEU A 132 4.77 15.45 -24.96
CA LEU A 132 3.95 16.66 -24.97
C LEU A 132 4.55 17.80 -25.78
N GLU A 133 5.82 17.75 -26.18
CA GLU A 133 6.50 18.78 -26.98
C GLU A 133 6.34 20.21 -26.38
N GLY A 134 6.42 20.32 -25.05
CA GLY A 134 6.29 21.59 -24.32
C GLY A 134 4.85 22.04 -24.04
N ARG A 135 3.84 21.23 -24.38
CA ARG A 135 2.45 21.47 -23.98
C ARG A 135 2.28 21.20 -22.49
N GLN A 136 1.55 22.08 -21.81
CA GLN A 136 1.24 21.92 -20.40
C GLN A 136 0.04 21.01 -20.21
N VAL A 137 0.10 20.19 -19.16
CA VAL A 137 -1.00 19.37 -18.67
C VAL A 137 -1.17 19.62 -17.17
N PRO A 138 -2.37 19.35 -16.62
CA PRO A 138 -2.58 19.41 -15.18
C PRO A 138 -1.60 18.52 -14.42
N ARG A 139 -1.22 18.95 -13.22
CA ARG A 139 -0.32 18.21 -12.32
C ARG A 139 -0.87 16.81 -12.02
N TRP A 140 -2.17 16.68 -11.78
CA TRP A 140 -2.79 15.37 -11.56
C TRP A 140 -2.63 14.41 -12.74
N PHE A 141 -2.55 14.92 -13.98
CA PHE A 141 -2.38 14.10 -15.19
C PHE A 141 -0.93 13.62 -15.28
N HIS A 142 0.02 14.53 -15.06
CA HIS A 142 1.46 14.24 -15.06
C HIS A 142 1.81 13.19 -14.01
N GLU A 143 1.32 13.38 -12.79
CA GLU A 143 1.53 12.45 -11.67
C GLU A 143 0.77 11.14 -11.86
N GLY A 144 -0.47 11.19 -12.35
CA GLY A 144 -1.27 10.00 -12.62
C GLY A 144 -0.61 9.08 -13.64
N PHE A 145 -0.01 9.65 -14.69
CA PHE A 145 0.77 8.91 -15.68
C PHE A 145 2.02 8.26 -15.07
N ALA A 146 2.84 9.04 -14.37
CA ALA A 146 4.08 8.54 -13.78
C ALA A 146 3.82 7.41 -12.76
N MET A 147 2.78 7.58 -11.95
CA MET A 147 2.29 6.58 -11.01
C MET A 147 1.81 5.29 -11.67
N LEU A 148 1.08 5.39 -12.79
CA LEU A 148 0.60 4.22 -13.52
C LEU A 148 1.75 3.43 -14.14
N VAL A 149 2.71 4.13 -14.74
CA VAL A 149 3.85 3.54 -15.45
C VAL A 149 4.87 2.93 -14.50
N ALA A 150 5.06 3.51 -13.30
CA ALA A 150 5.92 2.94 -12.27
C ALA A 150 5.40 1.61 -11.69
N ASP A 151 4.17 1.19 -12.03
CA ASP A 151 3.47 0.00 -11.50
C ASP A 151 3.52 -0.08 -9.96
N GLU A 152 3.41 1.08 -9.30
CA GLU A 152 3.42 1.12 -7.85
C GLU A 152 2.24 0.32 -7.26
N SER A 153 2.49 -0.31 -6.10
CA SER A 153 1.50 -1.11 -5.36
C SER A 153 0.14 -0.40 -5.28
N VAL A 154 -0.80 -0.93 -6.05
CA VAL A 154 -2.20 -0.51 -6.08
C VAL A 154 -2.83 -0.69 -4.72
N ALA A 155 -2.45 -1.76 -4.01
CA ALA A 155 -3.09 -2.17 -2.76
C ALA A 155 -2.96 -1.11 -1.66
N ASP A 156 -1.80 -0.49 -1.53
CA ASP A 156 -1.56 0.51 -0.48
C ASP A 156 -2.25 1.84 -0.79
N ARG A 157 -2.30 2.24 -2.06
CA ARG A 157 -2.92 3.50 -2.50
C ARG A 157 -4.44 3.42 -2.63
N LEU A 158 -4.96 2.23 -2.96
CA LEU A 158 -6.40 1.96 -2.98
C LEU A 158 -7.02 2.16 -1.59
N ARG A 159 -6.32 1.77 -0.51
CA ARG A 159 -6.77 2.05 0.87
C ARG A 159 -6.94 3.54 1.14
N SER A 160 -5.93 4.37 0.86
CA SER A 160 -6.01 5.82 1.12
C SER A 160 -7.15 6.49 0.36
N SER A 161 -7.41 6.09 -0.88
CA SER A 161 -8.52 6.65 -1.67
C SER A 161 -9.89 6.07 -1.27
N MET A 162 -9.96 4.83 -0.79
CA MET A 162 -11.17 4.26 -0.22
C MET A 162 -11.52 4.89 1.13
N ASP A 163 -10.52 5.17 1.96
CA ASP A 163 -10.68 5.97 3.17
C ASP A 163 -11.20 7.36 2.82
N ALA A 164 -10.60 8.03 1.82
CA ALA A 164 -11.07 9.34 1.37
C ALA A 164 -12.50 9.31 0.79
N SER A 165 -12.89 8.24 0.10
CA SER A 165 -14.26 8.04 -0.36
C SER A 165 -15.24 7.90 0.80
N LEU A 166 -14.88 7.11 1.83
CA LEU A 166 -15.67 6.94 3.05
C LEU A 166 -15.84 8.25 3.84
N THR A 167 -14.77 9.04 3.94
CA THR A 167 -14.77 10.31 4.67
C THR A 167 -15.20 11.51 3.83
N LYS A 168 -15.54 11.32 2.55
CA LYS A 168 -15.83 12.40 1.58
C LYS A 168 -14.70 13.45 1.50
N SER A 169 -13.46 13.02 1.60
CA SER A 169 -12.29 13.90 1.63
C SER A 169 -11.47 13.86 0.34
N PHE A 170 -12.05 13.44 -0.79
CA PHE A 170 -11.41 13.62 -2.09
C PHE A 170 -11.06 15.10 -2.30
N ILE A 171 -9.86 15.35 -2.80
CA ILE A 171 -9.40 16.70 -3.11
C ILE A 171 -10.07 17.12 -4.42
N PRO A 172 -10.70 18.31 -4.52
CA PRO A 172 -11.26 18.77 -5.78
C PRO A 172 -10.21 18.77 -6.89
N LEU A 173 -10.59 18.34 -8.11
CA LEU A 173 -9.63 18.21 -9.23
C LEU A 173 -8.89 19.53 -9.49
N ALA A 174 -9.62 20.65 -9.45
CA ALA A 174 -9.08 21.99 -9.62
C ALA A 174 -7.96 22.35 -8.62
N GLU A 175 -8.03 21.85 -7.38
CA GLU A 175 -6.99 22.08 -6.36
C GLU A 175 -5.70 21.32 -6.65
N ILE A 176 -5.76 20.24 -7.42
CA ILE A 176 -4.59 19.43 -7.84
C ILE A 176 -4.23 19.62 -9.33
N THR A 177 -4.82 20.60 -10.00
CA THR A 177 -4.51 20.93 -11.40
C THR A 177 -3.20 21.68 -11.53
N ASN A 178 -2.94 22.69 -10.70
CA ASN A 178 -1.74 23.53 -10.82
C ASN A 178 -0.58 23.08 -9.92
N GLY A 179 -0.86 22.27 -8.90
CA GLY A 179 0.14 21.81 -7.94
C GLY A 179 -0.50 20.92 -6.88
N PHE A 180 0.31 20.19 -6.13
CA PHE A 180 -0.17 19.40 -5.01
C PHE A 180 -0.06 20.17 -3.68
N PRO A 181 -0.87 19.82 -2.67
CA PRO A 181 -0.75 20.37 -1.32
C PRO A 181 0.65 20.22 -0.74
N SER A 182 0.96 20.93 0.36
CA SER A 182 2.31 20.90 0.96
C SER A 182 2.44 20.00 2.19
N SER A 183 1.32 19.47 2.70
CA SER A 183 1.25 18.58 3.86
C SER A 183 1.36 17.12 3.44
N GLY A 184 2.12 16.30 4.18
CA GLY A 184 2.44 14.92 3.79
C GLY A 184 1.19 14.08 3.51
N ALA A 185 0.21 14.08 4.41
CA ALA A 185 -1.01 13.29 4.23
C ALA A 185 -1.83 13.71 3.00
N GLN A 186 -2.00 15.01 2.74
CA GLN A 186 -2.74 15.49 1.57
C GLN A 186 -1.96 15.28 0.27
N VAL A 187 -0.63 15.38 0.29
CA VAL A 187 0.23 15.02 -0.85
C VAL A 187 0.02 13.56 -1.23
N HIS A 188 0.11 12.64 -0.25
CA HIS A 188 -0.09 11.22 -0.52
C HIS A 188 -1.50 10.93 -1.06
N LEU A 189 -2.52 11.64 -0.56
CA LEU A 189 -3.86 11.55 -1.09
C LEU A 189 -3.95 12.07 -2.54
N ALA A 190 -3.34 13.21 -2.86
CA ALA A 190 -3.32 13.76 -4.21
C ALA A 190 -2.68 12.76 -5.21
N TYR A 191 -1.52 12.19 -4.87
CA TYR A 191 -0.90 11.12 -5.68
C TYR A 191 -1.81 9.91 -5.86
N SER A 192 -2.45 9.46 -4.78
CA SER A 192 -3.32 8.27 -4.80
C SER A 192 -4.58 8.52 -5.65
N GLN A 193 -5.15 9.72 -5.54
CA GLN A 193 -6.29 10.16 -6.33
C GLN A 193 -5.93 10.27 -7.81
N SER A 194 -4.81 10.91 -8.15
CA SER A 194 -4.31 11.02 -9.52
C SER A 194 -4.09 9.64 -10.17
N MET A 195 -3.42 8.72 -9.47
CA MET A 195 -3.19 7.36 -9.97
C MET A 195 -4.50 6.61 -10.24
N LEU A 196 -5.43 6.62 -9.27
CA LEU A 196 -6.69 5.89 -9.43
C LEU A 196 -7.59 6.52 -10.48
N PHE A 197 -7.61 7.86 -10.59
CA PHE A 197 -8.34 8.53 -11.65
C PHE A 197 -7.76 8.18 -13.02
N PHE A 198 -6.43 8.17 -13.17
CA PHE A 198 -5.77 7.77 -14.42
C PHE A 198 -6.09 6.31 -14.78
N ARG A 199 -6.17 5.40 -13.80
CA ARG A 199 -6.61 4.02 -14.00
C ARG A 199 -8.07 3.91 -14.41
N TYR A 200 -8.93 4.72 -13.82
CA TYR A 200 -10.33 4.82 -14.20
C TYR A 200 -10.45 5.28 -15.66
N LEU A 201 -9.74 6.35 -16.04
CA LEU A 201 -9.68 6.86 -17.42
C LEU A 201 -9.22 5.77 -18.40
N ASN A 202 -8.11 5.09 -18.07
CA ASN A 202 -7.59 4.00 -18.89
C ASN A 202 -8.62 2.87 -19.09
N ARG A 203 -9.42 2.57 -18.06
CA ARG A 203 -10.48 1.56 -18.12
C ARG A 203 -11.66 2.01 -18.99
N VAL A 204 -12.18 3.22 -18.78
CA VAL A 204 -13.38 3.70 -19.50
C VAL A 204 -13.11 3.98 -20.96
N SER A 205 -11.86 4.29 -21.32
CA SER A 205 -11.45 4.49 -22.72
C SER A 205 -10.84 3.25 -23.38
N SER A 206 -10.92 2.07 -22.77
CA SER A 206 -10.28 0.84 -23.27
C SER A 206 -8.78 0.99 -23.61
N GLY A 207 -8.06 1.83 -22.87
CA GLY A 207 -6.63 2.09 -23.05
C GLY A 207 -6.26 3.20 -24.04
N GLU A 208 -7.19 3.71 -24.86
CA GLU A 208 -6.84 4.62 -25.96
C GLU A 208 -6.94 6.10 -25.61
N GLY A 209 -7.78 6.47 -24.64
CA GLY A 209 -8.13 7.86 -24.33
C GLY A 209 -6.90 8.71 -23.98
N ILE A 210 -6.03 8.23 -23.10
CA ILE A 210 -4.81 8.94 -22.69
C ILE A 210 -3.88 9.18 -23.89
N ALA A 211 -3.62 8.14 -24.69
CA ALA A 211 -2.77 8.25 -25.87
C ALA A 211 -3.36 9.24 -26.90
N ASN A 212 -4.68 9.22 -27.07
CA ASN A 212 -5.39 10.17 -27.92
C ASN A 212 -5.31 11.60 -27.37
N THR A 213 -5.45 11.82 -26.06
CA THR A 213 -5.27 13.14 -25.43
C THR A 213 -3.88 13.69 -25.71
N ILE A 214 -2.82 12.89 -25.50
CA ILE A 214 -1.43 13.29 -25.80
C ILE A 214 -1.29 13.63 -27.29
N LYS A 215 -1.85 12.81 -28.19
CA LYS A 215 -1.83 13.06 -29.64
C LYS A 215 -2.52 14.38 -30.02
N PHE A 216 -3.68 14.69 -29.44
CA PHE A 216 -4.39 15.94 -29.72
C PHE A 216 -3.66 17.17 -29.15
N LEU A 217 -3.06 17.05 -27.96
CA LEU A 217 -2.19 18.08 -27.38
C LEU A 217 -1.00 18.41 -28.31
N ARG A 218 -0.34 17.39 -28.86
CA ARG A 218 0.77 17.58 -29.84
C ARG A 218 0.31 18.34 -31.08
N ASN A 219 -0.92 18.10 -31.53
CA ASN A 219 -1.52 18.83 -32.66
C ASN A 219 -1.92 20.28 -32.32
N GLY A 220 -1.67 20.73 -31.09
CA GLY A 220 -1.87 22.11 -30.65
C GLY A 220 -3.22 22.39 -29.98
N GLU A 221 -4.02 21.36 -29.72
CA GLU A 221 -5.26 21.54 -28.96
C GLU A 221 -4.95 21.86 -27.48
N PRO A 222 -5.70 22.77 -26.83
CA PRO A 222 -5.66 22.94 -25.38
C PRO A 222 -6.04 21.65 -24.65
N PHE A 223 -5.58 21.47 -23.41
CA PHE A 223 -5.77 20.24 -22.64
C PHE A 223 -7.24 19.84 -22.52
N GLU A 224 -8.12 20.76 -22.16
CA GLU A 224 -9.54 20.51 -21.96
C GLU A 224 -10.22 20.04 -23.26
N ALA A 225 -9.85 20.63 -24.40
CA ALA A 225 -10.37 20.24 -25.71
C ALA A 225 -9.84 18.86 -26.13
N ALA A 226 -8.54 18.61 -25.97
CA ALA A 226 -7.91 17.32 -26.24
C ALA A 226 -8.49 16.19 -25.37
N PHE A 227 -8.75 16.49 -24.09
CA PHE A 227 -9.38 15.55 -23.16
C PHE A 227 -10.81 15.26 -23.57
N HIS A 228 -11.63 16.31 -23.78
CA HIS A 228 -13.02 16.15 -24.20
C HIS A 228 -13.14 15.39 -25.52
N ARG A 229 -12.23 15.62 -26.47
CA ARG A 229 -12.19 14.88 -27.72
C ARG A 229 -11.85 13.40 -27.53
N ALA A 230 -11.00 13.07 -26.56
CA ALA A 230 -10.58 11.70 -26.29
C ALA A 230 -11.59 10.90 -25.45
N PHE A 231 -12.27 11.56 -24.50
CA PHE A 231 -13.14 10.91 -23.52
C PHE A 231 -14.64 11.22 -23.71
N GLY A 232 -15.00 12.23 -24.50
CA GLY A 232 -16.38 12.67 -24.72
C GLY A 232 -16.98 13.50 -23.56
N VAL A 233 -16.19 13.78 -22.52
CA VAL A 233 -16.58 14.52 -21.31
C VAL A 233 -15.42 15.40 -20.86
N TYR A 234 -15.72 16.44 -20.06
CA TYR A 234 -14.67 17.29 -19.48
C TYR A 234 -13.95 16.60 -18.30
N PRO A 235 -12.72 17.00 -17.95
CA PRO A 235 -11.96 16.40 -16.85
C PRO A 235 -12.72 16.37 -15.51
N GLU A 236 -13.42 17.45 -15.18
CA GLU A 236 -14.21 17.60 -13.96
C GLU A 236 -15.39 16.62 -13.94
N GLU A 237 -16.09 16.46 -15.07
CA GLU A 237 -17.20 15.52 -15.21
C GLU A 237 -16.71 14.07 -15.06
N ALA A 238 -15.63 13.72 -15.77
CA ALA A 238 -15.00 12.40 -15.62
C ALA A 238 -14.54 12.13 -14.18
N PHE A 239 -14.09 13.16 -13.46
CA PHE A 239 -13.68 13.04 -12.08
C PHE A 239 -14.85 12.84 -11.11
N GLU A 240 -15.99 13.49 -11.36
CA GLU A 240 -17.24 13.21 -10.62
C GLU A 240 -17.72 11.78 -10.87
N ASP A 241 -17.69 11.32 -12.12
CA ASP A 241 -18.03 9.92 -12.46
C ASP A 241 -17.08 8.93 -11.79
N PHE A 242 -15.79 9.22 -11.77
CA PHE A 242 -14.80 8.45 -11.03
C PHE A 242 -15.13 8.37 -9.54
N LYS A 243 -15.44 9.49 -8.88
CA LYS A 243 -15.83 9.47 -7.46
C LYS A 243 -17.09 8.64 -7.23
N SER A 244 -18.05 8.71 -8.15
CA SER A 244 -19.29 7.91 -8.09
C SER A 244 -19.04 6.40 -8.28
N SER A 245 -17.93 6.02 -8.92
CA SER A 245 -17.57 4.61 -9.17
C SER A 245 -17.15 3.85 -7.90
N PHE A 246 -16.80 4.55 -6.82
CA PHE A 246 -16.55 3.92 -5.52
C PHE A 246 -17.89 3.58 -4.86
N SER A 247 -18.32 2.32 -4.98
CA SER A 247 -19.57 1.91 -4.34
C SER A 247 -19.42 1.90 -2.80
N ARG A 248 -20.55 2.07 -2.10
CA ARG A 248 -20.58 1.87 -0.63
C ARG A 248 -20.11 0.47 -0.23
N ILE A 249 -20.31 -0.53 -1.09
CA ILE A 249 -19.96 -1.93 -0.85
C ILE A 249 -18.44 -2.15 -0.94
N ASP A 250 -17.77 -1.57 -1.93
CA ASP A 250 -16.30 -1.64 -2.06
C ASP A 250 -15.62 -1.02 -0.84
N SER A 251 -16.17 0.10 -0.39
CA SER A 251 -15.70 0.81 0.79
C SER A 251 -15.94 0.02 2.08
N LEU A 252 -17.09 -0.67 2.19
CA LEU A 252 -17.41 -1.58 3.30
C LEU A 252 -16.48 -2.79 3.37
N ILE A 253 -16.09 -3.38 2.23
CA ILE A 253 -15.18 -4.53 2.18
C ILE A 253 -13.80 -4.17 2.73
N VAL A 254 -13.28 -2.99 2.41
CA VAL A 254 -11.98 -2.55 2.95
C VAL A 254 -12.04 -2.23 4.43
N VAL A 255 -13.13 -1.65 4.92
CA VAL A 255 -13.32 -1.47 6.37
C VAL A 255 -13.40 -2.82 7.08
N LEU A 256 -14.19 -3.77 6.56
CA LEU A 256 -14.38 -5.10 7.16
C LEU A 256 -13.10 -5.94 7.16
N THR A 257 -12.20 -5.71 6.21
CA THR A 257 -10.89 -6.37 6.14
C THR A 257 -9.78 -5.60 6.86
N SER A 258 -10.09 -4.45 7.47
CA SER A 258 -9.13 -3.69 8.26
C SER A 258 -8.78 -4.40 9.58
N ALA A 259 -7.57 -4.17 10.10
CA ALA A 259 -7.16 -4.68 11.40
C ALA A 259 -8.10 -4.20 12.52
N ALA A 260 -8.64 -2.98 12.41
CA ALA A 260 -9.60 -2.43 13.37
C ALA A 260 -10.92 -3.21 13.40
N ALA A 261 -11.42 -3.67 12.26
CA ALA A 261 -12.61 -4.51 12.20
C ALA A 261 -12.41 -5.88 12.86
N ILE A 262 -11.23 -6.48 12.69
CA ILE A 262 -10.86 -7.71 13.39
C ILE A 262 -10.88 -7.49 14.91
N TRP A 263 -10.26 -6.40 15.40
CA TRP A 263 -10.28 -6.06 16.82
C TRP A 263 -11.67 -5.76 17.35
N LEU A 264 -12.51 -5.08 16.57
CA LEU A 264 -13.92 -4.85 16.92
C LEU A 264 -14.69 -6.17 17.01
N ALA A 265 -14.50 -7.08 16.06
CA ALA A 265 -15.14 -8.40 16.06
C ALA A 265 -14.71 -9.23 17.29
N ILE A 266 -13.41 -9.24 17.62
CA ILE A 266 -12.88 -9.89 18.82
C ILE A 266 -13.50 -9.27 20.08
N THR A 267 -13.60 -7.94 20.13
CA THR A 267 -14.19 -7.23 21.28
C THR A 267 -15.68 -7.56 21.44
N LEU A 268 -16.45 -7.56 20.34
CA LEU A 268 -17.87 -7.94 20.36
C LEU A 268 -18.06 -9.41 20.76
N LEU A 269 -17.20 -10.31 20.28
CA LEU A 269 -17.18 -11.71 20.68
C LEU A 269 -16.90 -11.83 22.18
N PHE A 270 -15.91 -11.11 22.70
CA PHE A 270 -15.59 -11.10 24.12
C PHE A 270 -16.77 -10.59 24.96
N LEU A 271 -17.40 -9.49 24.56
CA LEU A 271 -18.59 -8.95 25.22
C LEU A 271 -19.79 -9.92 25.15
N PHE A 272 -19.96 -10.62 24.03
CA PHE A 272 -20.99 -11.64 23.86
C PHE A 272 -20.76 -12.83 24.80
N VAL A 273 -19.54 -13.37 24.85
CA VAL A 273 -19.14 -14.45 25.75
C VAL A 273 -19.29 -14.02 27.21
N TYR A 274 -18.86 -12.80 27.54
CA TYR A 274 -19.02 -12.24 28.89
C TYR A 274 -20.49 -12.10 29.29
N ARG A 275 -21.34 -11.58 28.40
CA ARG A 275 -22.80 -11.50 28.63
C ARG A 275 -23.42 -12.87 28.82
N ARG A 276 -23.10 -13.85 27.96
CA ARG A 276 -23.55 -15.25 28.08
C ARG A 276 -23.12 -15.86 29.41
N LYS A 277 -21.86 -15.65 29.83
CA LYS A 277 -21.33 -16.13 31.11
C LYS A 277 -22.05 -15.49 32.30
N LYS A 278 -22.29 -14.19 32.24
CA LYS A 278 -22.99 -13.44 33.30
C LYS A 278 -24.45 -13.87 33.44
N LEU A 279 -25.15 -14.09 32.33
CA LEU A 279 -26.52 -14.61 32.33
C LEU A 279 -26.60 -16.02 32.92
N ARG A 280 -25.68 -16.92 32.51
CA ARG A 280 -25.60 -18.28 33.08
C ARG A 280 -25.27 -18.27 34.57
N ALA A 281 -24.38 -17.39 35.03
CA ALA A 281 -24.05 -17.26 36.44
C ALA A 281 -25.26 -16.80 37.27
N LYS A 282 -26.04 -15.84 36.76
CA LYS A 282 -27.27 -15.37 37.42
C LYS A 282 -28.32 -16.48 37.53
N LEU A 283 -28.57 -17.21 36.44
CA LEU A 283 -29.48 -18.36 36.45
C LEU A 283 -29.03 -19.46 37.42
N LYS A 284 -27.72 -19.73 37.49
CA LYS A 284 -27.16 -20.70 38.44
C LYS A 284 -27.34 -20.26 39.90
N GLN A 285 -27.17 -18.97 40.19
CA GLN A 285 -27.42 -18.41 41.52
C GLN A 285 -28.90 -18.47 41.90
N GLU A 286 -29.81 -18.13 40.98
CA GLU A 286 -31.26 -18.22 41.20
C GLU A 286 -31.70 -19.68 41.40
N MET A 287 -31.11 -20.62 40.65
CA MET A 287 -31.33 -22.06 40.83
C MET A 287 -30.85 -22.55 42.21
N TRP A 288 -29.65 -22.17 42.64
CA TRP A 288 -29.16 -22.52 43.98
C TRP A 288 -30.02 -21.92 45.10
N ALA A 289 -30.48 -20.67 44.95
CA ALA A 289 -31.37 -20.04 45.92
C ALA A 289 -32.73 -20.74 46.02
N LEU A 290 -33.30 -21.18 44.89
CA LEU A 290 -34.52 -22.00 44.86
C LEU A 290 -34.28 -23.36 45.52
N GLN A 291 -33.12 -23.99 45.29
CA GLN A 291 -32.76 -25.26 45.91
C GLN A 291 -32.69 -25.16 47.45
N ASP A 292 -32.09 -24.10 47.98
CA ASP A 292 -32.04 -23.85 49.43
C ASP A 292 -33.44 -23.58 50.03
N GLN A 293 -34.31 -22.86 49.31
CA GLN A 293 -35.68 -22.60 49.73
C GLN A 293 -36.55 -23.87 49.71
N MET A 294 -36.41 -24.71 48.68
CA MET A 294 -37.10 -25.99 48.61
C MET A 294 -36.60 -26.98 49.68
N ALA A 295 -35.30 -26.98 49.98
CA ALA A 295 -34.71 -27.80 51.05
C ALA A 295 -35.20 -27.39 52.45
N THR A 296 -35.61 -26.14 52.64
CA THR A 296 -36.23 -25.63 53.87
C THR A 296 -37.75 -25.81 53.92
N GLY A 297 -38.34 -26.50 52.93
CA GLY A 297 -39.76 -26.89 52.92
C GLY A 297 -40.69 -25.87 52.24
N TRP A 298 -40.15 -24.86 51.57
CA TRP A 298 -40.95 -23.85 50.85
C TRP A 298 -41.27 -24.30 49.42
N VAL A 299 -42.54 -24.18 49.01
CA VAL A 299 -43.01 -24.48 47.64
C VAL A 299 -43.64 -23.22 47.03
N PRO A 300 -43.18 -22.73 45.86
CA PRO A 300 -43.72 -21.53 45.24
C PRO A 300 -45.15 -21.73 44.74
N THR A 301 -46.05 -20.78 45.00
CA THR A 301 -47.45 -20.81 44.55
C THR A 301 -47.68 -20.15 43.18
N GLU A 302 -46.77 -19.28 42.71
CA GLU A 302 -46.73 -18.73 41.34
C GLU A 302 -45.27 -18.52 40.89
N THR A 303 -44.94 -18.89 39.65
CA THR A 303 -43.59 -18.77 39.08
C THR A 303 -43.52 -17.59 38.10
N THR A 304 -42.57 -16.67 38.28
CA THR A 304 -42.27 -15.63 37.28
C THR A 304 -41.59 -16.24 36.03
N GLY A 305 -41.59 -15.52 34.90
CA GLY A 305 -41.00 -16.03 33.65
C GLY A 305 -39.52 -16.42 33.76
N ASP A 306 -38.73 -15.69 34.56
CA ASP A 306 -37.32 -16.01 34.83
C ASP A 306 -37.19 -17.26 35.74
N GLN A 307 -38.08 -17.42 36.73
CA GLN A 307 -38.13 -18.62 37.58
C GLN A 307 -38.56 -19.86 36.81
N ALA A 308 -39.48 -19.74 35.86
CA ALA A 308 -39.90 -20.85 35.00
C ALA A 308 -38.75 -21.36 34.12
N LEU A 309 -37.94 -20.46 33.55
CA LEU A 309 -36.73 -20.80 32.79
C LEU A 309 -35.66 -21.47 33.66
N ALA A 310 -35.48 -21.01 34.90
CA ALA A 310 -34.55 -21.64 35.86
C ALA A 310 -35.02 -23.03 36.31
N ILE A 311 -36.33 -23.22 36.53
CA ILE A 311 -36.93 -24.51 36.88
C ILE A 311 -36.85 -25.51 35.71
N ASP A 312 -37.08 -25.06 34.48
CA ASP A 312 -36.96 -25.90 33.29
C ASP A 312 -35.51 -26.33 33.03
N ALA A 313 -34.56 -25.40 33.19
CA ALA A 313 -33.13 -25.71 33.16
C ALA A 313 -32.72 -26.69 34.28
N PHE A 314 -33.29 -26.57 35.49
CA PHE A 314 -33.05 -27.50 36.59
C PHE A 314 -33.61 -28.90 36.32
N LYS A 315 -34.82 -29.02 35.76
CA LYS A 315 -35.39 -30.31 35.34
C LYS A 315 -34.55 -30.96 34.24
N GLY A 316 -34.08 -30.17 33.27
CA GLY A 316 -33.16 -30.63 32.23
C GLY A 316 -31.81 -31.12 32.79
N TRP A 317 -31.23 -30.40 33.76
CA TRP A 317 -30.00 -30.81 34.44
C TRP A 317 -30.18 -32.10 35.25
N ARG A 318 -31.25 -32.20 36.07
CA ARG A 318 -31.55 -33.40 36.86
C ARG A 318 -31.80 -34.63 35.97
N GLY A 319 -32.44 -34.43 34.80
CA GLY A 319 -32.61 -35.49 33.79
C GLY A 319 -31.29 -35.94 33.15
N SER A 320 -30.33 -35.03 32.94
CA SER A 320 -28.99 -35.39 32.46
C SER A 320 -28.14 -36.09 33.52
N GLU A 321 -28.30 -35.73 34.80
CA GLU A 321 -27.60 -36.38 35.92
C GLU A 321 -28.17 -37.78 36.19
N SER A 322 -29.49 -37.98 36.04
CA SER A 322 -30.09 -39.32 36.14
C SER A 322 -29.75 -40.21 34.95
N GLN A 323 -29.59 -39.65 33.74
CA GLN A 323 -29.10 -40.40 32.58
C GLN A 323 -27.63 -40.78 32.72
N ALA A 324 -26.78 -39.89 33.24
CA ALA A 324 -25.37 -40.18 33.52
C ALA A 324 -25.21 -41.22 34.64
N ALA A 325 -26.04 -41.16 35.69
CA ALA A 325 -26.06 -42.16 36.77
C ALA A 325 -26.59 -43.53 36.31
N ALA A 326 -27.60 -43.56 35.42
CA ALA A 326 -28.12 -44.81 34.86
C ALA A 326 -27.11 -45.52 33.94
N THR A 327 -26.28 -44.78 33.21
CA THR A 327 -25.20 -45.37 32.39
C THR A 327 -24.04 -45.94 33.21
N ASP A 328 -23.82 -45.46 34.44
CA ASP A 328 -22.79 -45.99 35.34
C ASP A 328 -23.29 -47.21 36.16
N GLU A 329 -24.60 -47.33 36.43
CA GLU A 329 -25.20 -48.52 37.07
C GLU A 329 -25.34 -49.71 36.09
N GLU A 330 -25.67 -49.47 34.82
CA GLU A 330 -25.77 -50.53 33.80
C GLU A 330 -24.39 -51.15 33.47
N SER A 331 -23.29 -50.46 33.77
CA SER A 331 -21.91 -50.95 33.67
C SER A 331 -21.50 -51.90 34.81
N LEU A 332 -22.23 -51.94 35.93
CA LEU A 332 -21.85 -52.72 37.12
C LEU A 332 -22.63 -54.03 37.24
N GLU A 333 -23.81 -54.16 36.63
CA GLU A 333 -24.58 -55.41 36.65
C GLU A 333 -24.10 -56.45 35.61
N ASP A 334 -23.37 -56.06 34.56
CA ASP A 334 -22.89 -56.98 33.50
C ASP A 334 -21.54 -57.67 33.83
N LYS A 335 -21.06 -57.57 35.08
CA LYS A 335 -19.78 -58.17 35.53
C LYS A 335 -19.90 -59.23 36.61
N MET A 336 -21.09 -59.79 36.83
CA MET A 336 -21.28 -60.77 37.90
C MET A 336 -21.81 -62.13 37.43
N PHE A 337 -21.32 -62.72 36.33
CA PHE A 337 -21.47 -64.16 36.08
C PHE A 337 -20.46 -64.71 35.05
N ILE A 338 -19.18 -64.91 35.44
CA ILE A 338 -18.31 -65.95 34.83
C ILE A 338 -17.41 -66.56 35.91
N VAL A 339 -17.69 -67.81 36.29
CA VAL A 339 -16.84 -68.64 37.16
C VAL A 339 -15.74 -69.30 36.30
N PRO A 340 -14.44 -69.24 36.65
CA PRO A 340 -13.39 -69.93 35.90
C PRO A 340 -13.21 -71.38 36.38
N GLY A 341 -13.25 -72.34 35.45
CA GLY A 341 -12.79 -73.71 35.65
C GLY A 341 -11.26 -73.82 35.62
N PRO A 342 -10.66 -74.88 36.22
CA PRO A 342 -9.24 -74.91 36.51
C PRO A 342 -8.37 -75.26 35.29
N LYS A 343 -7.18 -74.67 35.30
CA LYS A 343 -6.06 -74.85 34.38
C LYS A 343 -5.58 -76.30 34.30
N GLU A 344 -5.32 -76.78 33.08
CA GLU A 344 -4.26 -77.76 32.84
C GLU A 344 -3.08 -77.10 32.13
N ILE A 345 -1.90 -77.49 32.58
CA ILE A 345 -0.58 -76.97 32.21
C ILE A 345 0.01 -77.94 31.19
N GLN A 346 0.35 -77.45 29.99
CA GLN A 346 1.64 -77.70 29.33
C GLN A 346 1.87 -76.70 28.21
#